data_AF-A0AAE9F8W3-F1
#
_entry.id   AF-A0AAE9F8W3-F1
#
_cell.length_a   1.000
_cell.length_b   1.000
_cell.length_c   1.000
_cell.angle_alpha   90.00
_cell.angle_beta   90.00
_cell.angle_gamma   90.00
#
_symmetry.space_group_name_H-M   'P 1'
#
loop_
_entity.id
_entity.type
_entity.pdbx_description
1 polymer ?
#
loop_
_entity_poly.entity_id
_entity_poly.type
_entity_poly.pdbx_seq_one_letter_code
_entity_poly.pdbx_strand_id
1 'polypeptide(L)'
;MLFLAFILFLSAPVVTIPNSCFAPEIRNEARNCVNTLGPMYDKLKAALAGSWKSPNISKDINDFCITSVNCYKSLHLCAGIDKNLISEIDGICDLYNFQSGKFKDCYQKMDSNNYDNCVYSFFMSPLYVDAPTNRQRCQSLKSNGKCVKKKTQDVCSKDYASDFDDHLDGQLKRFSC
;
A
#
# COMPACT_ATOMS: atom_id res chain seq x y z
N MET A 1 45.42 -0.02 39.84
CA MET A 1 45.34 0.08 38.38
C MET A 1 43.90 0.39 38.03
N LEU A 2 43.62 1.63 37.60
CA LEU A 2 42.28 2.14 37.30
C LEU A 2 41.76 1.54 35.99
N PHE A 3 40.55 0.96 36.02
CA PHE A 3 39.78 0.61 34.84
C PHE A 3 39.09 1.88 34.31
N LEU A 4 39.53 2.38 33.16
CA LEU A 4 38.84 3.44 32.41
C LEU A 4 37.85 2.79 31.43
N ALA A 5 36.58 2.75 31.83
CA ALA A 5 35.48 2.42 30.95
C ALA A 5 35.17 3.63 30.06
N PHE A 6 35.55 3.56 28.78
CA PHE A 6 35.13 4.50 27.74
C PHE A 6 33.65 4.22 27.42
N ILE A 7 32.74 5.01 28.01
CA ILE A 7 31.33 5.03 27.62
C ILE A 7 31.23 5.88 26.35
N LEU A 8 31.19 5.22 25.19
CA LEU A 8 30.79 5.83 23.93
C LEU A 8 29.27 6.10 23.99
N PHE A 9 28.89 7.30 24.41
CA PHE A 9 27.55 7.83 24.17
C PHE A 9 27.39 8.05 22.66
N LEU A 10 26.84 7.06 21.96
CA LEU A 10 26.20 7.27 20.67
C LEU A 10 24.95 8.13 20.91
N SER A 11 25.10 9.45 20.88
CA SER A 11 23.96 10.35 20.82
C SER A 11 23.20 10.02 19.53
N ALA A 12 21.99 9.49 19.66
CA ALA A 12 21.09 9.35 18.52
C ALA A 12 21.01 10.70 17.79
N PRO A 13 21.01 10.70 16.44
CA PRO A 13 20.92 11.95 15.69
C PRO A 13 19.68 12.70 16.16
N VAL A 14 19.87 13.94 16.65
CA VAL A 14 18.76 14.81 17.03
C VAL A 14 17.97 15.09 15.77
N VAL A 15 16.81 14.44 15.62
CA VAL A 15 15.86 14.74 14.57
C VAL A 15 15.30 16.12 14.89
N THR A 16 15.83 17.14 14.24
CA THR A 16 15.33 18.50 14.36
C THR A 16 14.13 18.64 13.43
N ILE A 17 12.95 18.82 14.02
CA ILE A 17 11.73 19.10 13.25
C ILE A 17 11.87 20.51 12.67
N PRO A 18 11.76 20.70 11.35
CA PRO A 18 11.88 22.03 10.75
C PRO A 18 10.84 23.01 11.29
N ASN A 19 11.23 24.27 11.48
CA ASN A 19 10.31 25.31 11.96
C ASN A 19 9.07 25.48 11.08
N SER A 20 9.18 25.17 9.78
CA SER A 20 8.06 25.16 8.83
C SER A 20 6.94 24.19 9.24
N CYS A 21 7.22 23.16 10.03
CA CYS A 21 6.22 22.21 10.52
C CYS A 21 5.25 22.82 11.55
N PHE A 22 5.61 23.94 12.17
CA PHE A 22 4.74 24.66 13.10
C PHE A 22 3.91 25.76 12.41
N ALA A 23 4.08 25.93 11.10
CA ALA A 23 3.34 26.90 10.33
C ALA A 23 1.83 26.57 10.33
N PRO A 24 0.94 27.58 10.35
CA PRO A 24 -0.51 27.36 10.30
C PRO A 24 -0.96 26.49 9.12
N GLU A 25 -0.28 26.58 7.99
CA GLU A 25 -0.55 25.83 6.77
C GLU A 25 -0.42 24.32 6.99
N ILE A 26 0.65 23.87 7.66
CA ILE A 26 0.87 22.45 7.98
C ILE A 26 -0.18 21.96 9.00
N ARG A 27 -0.54 22.81 9.97
CA ARG A 27 -1.60 22.47 10.94
C ARG A 27 -2.96 22.33 10.27
N ASN A 28 -3.27 23.21 9.31
CA ASN A 28 -4.50 23.14 8.53
C ASN A 28 -4.53 21.92 7.62
N GLU A 29 -3.43 21.62 6.95
CA GLU A 29 -3.27 20.40 6.14
C GLU A 29 -3.50 19.14 6.98
N ALA A 30 -2.87 19.03 8.15
CA ALA A 30 -3.06 17.91 9.06
C ALA A 30 -4.52 17.77 9.51
N ARG A 31 -5.17 18.89 9.85
CA ARG A 31 -6.59 18.92 10.23
C ARG A 31 -7.49 18.47 9.07
N ASN A 32 -7.22 18.95 7.86
CA ASN A 32 -7.97 18.58 6.67
C ASN A 32 -7.84 17.07 6.41
N CYS A 33 -6.62 16.54 6.49
CA CYS A 33 -6.37 15.11 6.36
C CYS A 33 -7.16 14.27 7.35
N VAL A 34 -7.16 14.62 8.63
CA VAL A 34 -7.96 13.89 9.65
C VAL A 34 -9.46 14.01 9.37
N ASN A 35 -9.95 15.21 9.08
CA ASN A 35 -11.37 15.47 8.83
C ASN A 35 -11.90 14.79 7.57
N THR A 36 -11.04 14.56 6.57
CA THR A 36 -11.41 13.85 5.35
C THR A 36 -11.25 12.34 5.50
N LEU A 37 -10.12 11.86 6.02
CA LEU A 37 -9.82 10.43 6.10
C LEU A 37 -10.68 9.68 7.12
N GLY A 38 -10.97 10.29 8.27
CA GLY A 38 -11.77 9.65 9.33
C GLY A 38 -13.13 9.17 8.81
N PRO A 39 -13.98 10.06 8.26
CA PRO A 39 -15.27 9.67 7.71
C PRO A 39 -15.20 8.68 6.55
N MET A 40 -14.18 8.77 5.70
CA MET A 40 -13.98 7.80 4.61
C MET A 40 -13.67 6.41 5.16
N TYR A 41 -12.79 6.33 6.15
CA TYR A 41 -12.43 5.07 6.81
C TYR A 41 -13.61 4.45 7.54
N ASP A 42 -14.41 5.24 8.25
CA ASP A 42 -15.61 4.75 8.93
C ASP A 42 -16.68 4.23 7.95
N LYS A 43 -16.86 4.89 6.80
CA LYS A 43 -17.73 4.38 5.73
C LYS A 43 -17.23 3.05 5.17
N LEU A 44 -15.93 2.93 4.92
CA LEU A 44 -15.33 1.68 4.44
C LEU A 44 -15.49 0.56 5.46
N LYS A 45 -15.26 0.83 6.75
CA LYS A 45 -15.54 -0.16 7.82
C LYS A 45 -16.99 -0.60 7.81
N ALA A 46 -17.93 0.34 7.72
CA ALA A 46 -19.35 0.02 7.69
C ALA A 46 -19.72 -0.81 6.44
N ALA A 47 -19.11 -0.51 5.29
CA ALA A 47 -19.27 -1.28 4.07
C ALA A 47 -18.78 -2.73 4.24
N LEU A 48 -17.57 -2.91 4.78
CA LEU A 48 -16.95 -4.21 5.00
C LEU A 48 -17.68 -5.02 6.08
N ALA A 49 -18.24 -4.37 7.09
CA ALA A 49 -19.07 -5.00 8.11
C ALA A 49 -20.50 -5.31 7.63
N GLY A 50 -20.87 -4.90 6.41
CA GLY A 50 -22.21 -5.07 5.85
C GLY A 50 -23.29 -4.20 6.52
N SER A 51 -22.91 -3.29 7.43
CA SER A 51 -23.83 -2.38 8.11
C SER A 51 -24.19 -1.16 7.26
N TRP A 52 -23.47 -0.93 6.17
CA TRP A 52 -23.80 0.03 5.12
C TRP A 52 -23.57 -0.58 3.74
N LYS A 53 -24.45 -0.30 2.78
CA LYS A 53 -24.27 -0.76 1.40
C LYS A 53 -23.66 0.36 0.57
N SER A 54 -22.38 0.19 0.22
CA SER A 54 -21.73 1.11 -0.71
C SER A 54 -22.40 1.07 -2.09
N PRO A 55 -22.73 2.22 -2.69
CA PRO A 55 -23.13 2.29 -4.09
C PRO A 55 -22.01 1.82 -5.04
N ASN A 56 -20.75 2.04 -4.68
CA ASN A 56 -19.58 1.66 -5.46
C ASN A 56 -18.35 1.49 -4.55
N ILE A 57 -18.19 0.29 -3.98
CA ILE A 57 -17.14 0.01 -3.00
C ILE A 57 -15.73 0.18 -3.58
N SER A 58 -15.54 -0.15 -4.86
CA SER A 58 -14.27 0.04 -5.54
C SER A 58 -13.89 1.52 -5.62
N LYS A 59 -14.84 2.39 -5.94
CA LYS A 59 -14.60 3.84 -5.94
C LYS A 59 -14.26 4.34 -4.54
N ASP A 60 -15.01 3.92 -3.52
CA ASP A 60 -14.78 4.36 -2.13
C ASP A 60 -13.37 3.97 -1.63
N ILE A 61 -12.92 2.76 -1.97
CA ILE A 61 -11.55 2.29 -1.65
C ILE A 61 -10.51 3.14 -2.39
N ASN A 62 -10.71 3.37 -3.70
CA ASN A 62 -9.75 4.12 -4.52
C ASN A 62 -9.64 5.59 -4.07
N ASP A 63 -10.77 6.25 -3.77
CA ASP A 63 -10.79 7.61 -3.25
C ASP A 63 -10.03 7.68 -1.90
N PHE A 64 -10.28 6.73 -1.00
CA PHE A 64 -9.59 6.65 0.29
C PHE A 64 -8.09 6.49 0.10
N CYS A 65 -7.71 5.62 -0.82
CA CYS A 65 -6.32 5.36 -1.17
C CYS A 65 -5.59 6.62 -1.67
N ILE A 66 -6.15 7.30 -2.67
CA ILE A 66 -5.58 8.53 -3.23
C ILE A 66 -5.44 9.61 -2.14
N THR A 67 -6.51 9.81 -1.35
CA THR A 67 -6.52 10.82 -0.30
C THR A 67 -5.50 10.50 0.79
N SER A 68 -5.40 9.23 1.20
CA SER A 68 -4.47 8.79 2.25
C SER A 68 -3.02 8.99 1.83
N VAL A 69 -2.66 8.54 0.61
CA VAL A 69 -1.31 8.69 0.08
C VAL A 69 -0.92 10.16 -0.03
N ASN A 70 -1.83 11.03 -0.50
CA ASN A 70 -1.57 12.46 -0.59
C ASN A 70 -1.35 13.08 0.79
N CYS A 71 -2.19 12.75 1.77
CA CYS A 71 -2.05 13.22 3.14
C CYS A 71 -0.74 12.77 3.79
N TYR A 72 -0.35 11.50 3.62
CA TYR A 72 0.91 11.03 4.17
C TYR A 72 2.10 11.67 3.48
N LYS A 73 2.07 11.83 2.15
CA LYS A 73 3.12 12.54 1.40
C LYS A 73 3.22 14.01 1.82
N SER A 74 2.12 14.73 2.04
CA SER A 74 2.17 16.14 2.42
C SER A 74 2.69 16.34 3.85
N LEU A 75 2.42 15.38 4.74
CA LEU A 75 2.76 15.50 6.17
C LEU A 75 4.03 14.73 6.57
N HIS A 76 4.65 13.95 5.66
CA HIS A 76 5.62 12.92 6.06
C HIS A 76 6.77 13.46 6.91
N LEU A 77 7.29 14.63 6.54
CA LEU A 77 8.45 15.24 7.19
C LEU A 77 8.09 15.81 8.57
N CYS A 78 6.89 16.36 8.73
CA CYS A 78 6.45 17.02 9.95
C CYS A 78 5.79 16.07 10.96
N ALA A 79 5.13 15.02 10.47
CA ALA A 79 4.49 13.99 11.30
C ALA A 79 5.41 12.78 11.57
N GLY A 80 6.65 12.80 11.05
CA GLY A 80 7.58 11.68 11.21
C GLY A 80 7.10 10.39 10.57
N ILE A 81 6.33 10.48 9.48
CA ILE A 81 5.82 9.31 8.78
C ILE A 81 6.95 8.74 7.93
N ASP A 82 7.21 7.44 8.11
CA ASP A 82 8.22 6.72 7.36
C ASP A 82 7.90 6.74 5.85
N LYS A 83 8.88 7.08 5.02
CA LYS A 83 8.74 7.04 3.56
C LYS A 83 8.47 5.62 3.04
N ASN A 84 8.98 4.60 3.73
CA ASN A 84 8.71 3.20 3.41
C ASN A 84 7.24 2.88 3.63
N LEU A 85 6.65 3.34 4.73
CA LEU A 85 5.21 3.19 5.00
C LEU A 85 4.38 3.89 3.91
N ILE A 86 4.80 5.07 3.46
CA ILE A 86 4.13 5.77 2.35
C ILE A 86 4.21 4.94 1.06
N SER A 87 5.39 4.39 0.74
CA SER A 87 5.59 3.55 -0.43
C SER A 87 4.75 2.27 -0.38
N GLU A 88 4.63 1.66 0.81
CA GLU A 88 3.80 0.48 1.06
C GLU A 88 2.32 0.77 0.86
N ILE A 89 1.81 1.84 1.45
CA ILE A 89 0.40 2.26 1.29
C ILE A 89 0.12 2.61 -0.17
N ASP A 90 1.03 3.36 -0.81
CA ASP A 90 0.92 3.66 -2.24
C ASP A 90 0.87 2.36 -3.05
N GLY A 91 1.74 1.39 -2.77
CA GLY A 91 1.79 0.07 -3.42
C GLY A 91 0.48 -0.69 -3.34
N ILE A 92 -0.13 -0.75 -2.15
CA ILE A 92 -1.44 -1.37 -1.92
C ILE A 92 -2.53 -0.65 -2.72
N CYS A 93 -2.49 0.68 -2.70
CA CYS A 93 -3.48 1.50 -3.40
C CYS A 93 -3.39 1.36 -4.92
N ASP A 94 -2.18 1.31 -5.46
CA ASP A 94 -1.94 1.02 -6.87
C ASP A 94 -2.47 -0.37 -7.27
N LEU A 95 -2.29 -1.38 -6.40
CA LEU A 95 -2.82 -2.72 -6.61
C LEU A 95 -4.36 -2.74 -6.66
N TYR A 96 -5.04 -2.09 -5.71
CA TYR A 96 -6.50 -2.02 -5.72
C TYR A 96 -7.04 -1.22 -6.92
N ASN A 97 -6.38 -0.14 -7.29
CA ASN A 97 -6.72 0.63 -8.48
C ASN A 97 -6.57 -0.22 -9.76
N PHE A 98 -5.49 -0.98 -9.89
CA PHE A 98 -5.27 -1.89 -11.01
C PHE A 98 -6.35 -2.98 -11.06
N GLN A 99 -6.59 -3.66 -9.92
CA GLN A 99 -7.56 -4.75 -9.80
C GLN A 99 -8.98 -4.28 -10.12
N SER A 100 -9.40 -3.12 -9.59
CA SER A 100 -10.76 -2.60 -9.77
C SER A 100 -10.97 -1.83 -11.07
N GLY A 101 -9.88 -1.40 -11.71
CA GLY A 101 -9.87 -0.70 -12.99
C GLY A 101 -9.73 -1.66 -14.16
N LYS A 102 -8.65 -1.50 -14.93
CA LYS A 102 -8.45 -2.23 -16.20
C LYS A 102 -8.44 -3.75 -16.03
N PHE A 103 -8.08 -4.26 -14.85
CA PHE A 103 -7.95 -5.70 -14.60
C PHE A 103 -9.23 -6.37 -14.07
N LYS A 104 -10.29 -5.59 -13.80
CA LYS A 104 -11.51 -6.05 -13.11
C LYS A 104 -12.15 -7.27 -13.74
N ASP A 105 -12.38 -7.23 -15.04
CA ASP A 105 -13.10 -8.30 -15.74
C ASP A 105 -12.30 -9.61 -15.73
N CYS A 106 -10.97 -9.52 -15.81
CA CYS A 106 -10.09 -10.68 -15.68
C CYS A 106 -10.08 -11.20 -14.24
N TYR A 107 -9.94 -10.31 -13.26
CA TYR A 107 -9.99 -10.68 -11.85
C TYR A 107 -11.27 -11.44 -11.51
N GLN A 108 -12.45 -10.95 -11.95
CA GLN A 108 -13.74 -11.63 -11.74
C GLN A 108 -13.81 -13.03 -12.38
N LYS A 109 -13.17 -13.23 -13.54
CA LYS A 109 -13.08 -14.55 -14.19
C LYS A 109 -12.15 -15.51 -13.45
N MET A 110 -11.09 -15.00 -12.82
CA MET A 110 -10.18 -15.79 -11.99
C MET A 110 -10.79 -16.12 -10.61
N ASP A 111 -11.65 -15.25 -10.10
CA ASP A 111 -12.34 -15.37 -8.81
C ASP A 111 -13.48 -16.40 -8.83
N SER A 112 -14.04 -16.73 -10.01
CA SER A 112 -15.25 -17.55 -10.13
C SER A 112 -15.05 -19.06 -9.97
N ASN A 113 -13.82 -19.58 -9.89
CA ASN A 113 -13.58 -21.02 -10.02
C ASN A 113 -12.59 -21.69 -9.06
N ASN A 114 -12.01 -20.98 -8.09
CA ASN A 114 -11.32 -21.53 -6.91
C ASN A 114 -10.49 -20.39 -6.31
N TYR A 115 -10.54 -20.22 -4.98
CA TYR A 115 -9.56 -19.43 -4.24
C TYR A 115 -8.19 -20.10 -4.37
N ASP A 116 -7.54 -19.96 -5.52
CA ASP A 116 -6.17 -20.42 -5.69
C ASP A 116 -5.27 -19.46 -4.92
N ASN A 117 -4.47 -20.02 -4.02
CA ASN A 117 -3.73 -19.28 -3.01
C ASN A 117 -2.95 -18.11 -3.62
N CYS A 118 -2.37 -18.24 -4.81
CA CYS A 118 -1.54 -17.16 -5.36
C CYS A 118 -2.33 -15.92 -5.80
N VAL A 119 -3.55 -16.05 -6.32
CA VAL A 119 -4.39 -14.88 -6.70
C VAL A 119 -4.91 -14.19 -5.45
N TYR A 120 -5.40 -14.98 -4.49
CA TYR A 120 -5.86 -14.47 -3.20
C TYR A 120 -4.71 -13.80 -2.41
N SER A 121 -3.54 -14.44 -2.31
CA SER A 121 -2.35 -13.88 -1.65
C SER A 121 -1.71 -12.70 -2.40
N PHE A 122 -2.06 -12.47 -3.66
CA PHE A 122 -1.58 -11.29 -4.38
C PHE A 122 -2.52 -10.10 -4.17
N PHE A 123 -3.84 -10.30 -4.32
CA PHE A 123 -4.83 -9.22 -4.33
C PHE A 123 -5.58 -8.99 -3.01
N MET A 124 -5.89 -10.04 -2.25
CA MET A 124 -6.79 -9.96 -1.08
C MET A 124 -6.04 -9.93 0.24
N SER A 125 -4.96 -10.69 0.36
CA SER A 125 -4.04 -10.64 1.49
C SER A 125 -2.66 -10.41 0.90
N PRO A 126 -2.25 -9.16 0.62
CA PRO A 126 -0.97 -8.87 0.00
C PRO A 126 0.15 -9.20 0.98
N LEU A 127 0.46 -10.49 1.16
CA LEU A 127 1.41 -11.05 2.13
C LEU A 127 2.81 -10.43 2.01
N TYR A 128 3.10 -9.82 0.87
CA TYR A 128 4.33 -9.09 0.63
C TYR A 128 4.42 -7.76 1.40
N VAL A 129 3.29 -7.16 1.77
CA VAL A 129 3.21 -5.94 2.61
C VAL A 129 3.70 -6.28 4.02
N ASP A 130 3.10 -7.31 4.63
CA ASP A 130 3.41 -7.76 5.99
C ASP A 130 4.72 -8.55 6.10
N ALA A 131 5.46 -8.69 4.99
CA ALA A 131 6.70 -9.44 4.98
C ALA A 131 7.75 -8.78 5.91
N PRO A 132 8.35 -9.52 6.86
CA PRO A 132 9.28 -8.97 7.85
C PRO A 132 10.56 -8.36 7.26
N THR A 133 10.93 -8.76 6.04
CA THR A 133 12.15 -8.31 5.37
C THR A 133 11.88 -8.00 3.90
N ASN A 134 12.67 -7.07 3.34
CA ASN A 134 12.57 -6.75 1.91
C ASN A 134 12.84 -7.98 1.03
N ARG A 135 13.76 -8.87 1.45
CA ARG A 135 14.02 -10.12 0.72
C ARG A 135 12.78 -11.01 0.64
N GLN A 136 12.08 -11.21 1.76
CA GLN A 136 10.85 -12.01 1.80
C GLN A 136 9.73 -11.35 0.98
N ARG A 137 9.60 -10.03 1.06
CA ARG A 137 8.68 -9.24 0.24
C ARG A 137 8.91 -9.48 -1.25
N CYS A 138 10.14 -9.28 -1.71
CA CYS A 138 10.50 -9.45 -3.12
C CYS A 138 10.34 -10.89 -3.60
N GLN A 139 10.65 -11.88 -2.76
CA GLN A 139 10.42 -13.29 -3.08
C GLN A 139 8.92 -13.57 -3.24
N SER A 140 8.08 -13.09 -2.31
CA SER A 140 6.63 -13.24 -2.36
C SER A 140 6.01 -12.57 -3.58
N LEU A 141 6.40 -11.33 -3.89
CA LEU A 141 5.97 -10.60 -5.10
C LEU A 141 6.33 -11.36 -6.37
N LYS A 142 7.58 -11.83 -6.49
CA LYS A 142 8.05 -12.56 -7.68
C LYS A 142 7.35 -13.92 -7.82
N SER A 143 7.21 -14.68 -6.74
CA SER A 143 6.59 -16.02 -6.79
C SER A 143 5.10 -15.95 -7.07
N ASN A 144 4.37 -15.11 -6.33
CA ASN A 144 2.93 -14.96 -6.51
C ASN A 144 2.63 -14.27 -7.84
N GLY A 145 3.39 -13.23 -8.20
CA GLY A 145 3.27 -12.55 -9.48
C GLY A 145 3.43 -13.50 -10.67
N LYS A 146 4.45 -14.37 -10.68
CA LYS A 146 4.62 -15.38 -11.74
C LYS A 146 3.41 -16.32 -11.84
N CYS A 147 2.85 -16.74 -10.71
CA CYS A 147 1.67 -17.60 -10.68
C CYS A 147 0.43 -16.89 -11.22
N VAL A 148 0.19 -15.65 -10.77
CA VAL A 148 -0.94 -14.83 -11.22
C VAL A 148 -0.84 -14.57 -12.71
N LYS A 149 0.32 -14.14 -13.22
CA LYS A 149 0.55 -13.93 -14.65
C LYS A 149 0.17 -15.15 -15.49
N LYS A 150 0.63 -16.34 -15.07
CA LYS A 150 0.31 -17.60 -15.76
C LYS A 150 -1.20 -17.83 -15.79
N LYS A 151 -1.87 -17.69 -14.65
CA LYS A 151 -3.34 -17.82 -14.57
C LYS A 151 -4.07 -16.79 -15.41
N THR A 152 -3.62 -15.56 -15.40
CA THR A 152 -4.17 -14.48 -16.22
C THR A 152 -4.11 -14.83 -17.69
N GLN A 153 -2.99 -15.41 -18.14
CA GLN A 153 -2.85 -15.89 -19.51
C GLN A 153 -3.80 -17.07 -19.82
N ASP A 154 -3.96 -18.00 -18.87
CA ASP A 154 -4.78 -19.21 -19.04
C ASP A 154 -6.29 -18.92 -19.02
N VAL A 155 -6.74 -18.00 -18.15
CA VAL A 155 -8.17 -17.73 -17.87
C VAL A 155 -8.69 -16.52 -18.64
N CYS A 156 -7.84 -15.53 -18.90
CA CYS A 156 -8.25 -14.26 -19.50
C CYS A 156 -7.69 -14.15 -20.93
N SER A 157 -6.49 -13.59 -21.09
CA SER A 157 -5.82 -13.42 -22.38
C SER A 157 -4.34 -13.07 -22.19
N LYS A 158 -3.59 -13.09 -23.29
CA LYS A 158 -2.20 -12.60 -23.32
C LYS A 158 -2.10 -11.11 -23.02
N ASP A 159 -3.07 -10.31 -23.46
CA ASP A 159 -3.07 -8.86 -23.22
C ASP A 159 -3.23 -8.55 -21.73
N TYR A 160 -4.17 -9.22 -21.05
CA TYR A 160 -4.30 -9.12 -19.60
C TYR A 160 -3.04 -9.59 -18.86
N ALA A 161 -2.38 -10.63 -19.37
CA ALA A 161 -1.13 -11.11 -18.77
C ALA A 161 0.01 -10.11 -18.95
N SER A 162 0.06 -9.38 -20.07
CA SER A 162 0.99 -8.27 -20.28
C SER A 162 0.69 -7.10 -19.36
N ASP A 163 -0.59 -6.71 -19.27
CA ASP A 163 -1.04 -5.65 -18.37
C ASP A 163 -0.67 -5.94 -16.90
N PHE A 164 -0.81 -7.20 -16.49
CA PHE A 164 -0.41 -7.66 -15.17
C PHE A 164 1.11 -7.65 -14.98
N ASP A 165 1.87 -8.07 -15.99
CA ASP A 165 3.34 -8.05 -15.94
C ASP A 165 3.89 -6.63 -15.78
N ASP A 166 3.36 -5.68 -16.54
CA ASP A 166 3.73 -4.26 -16.43
C ASP A 166 3.43 -3.71 -15.03
N HIS A 167 2.28 -4.10 -14.45
CA HIS A 167 1.92 -3.72 -13.08
C HIS A 167 2.84 -4.38 -12.04
N LEU A 168 3.13 -5.67 -12.19
CA LEU A 168 4.05 -6.40 -11.32
C LEU A 168 5.45 -5.78 -11.34
N ASP A 169 5.96 -5.41 -12.51
CA ASP A 169 7.24 -4.71 -12.67
C ASP A 169 7.24 -3.35 -11.95
N GLY A 170 6.12 -2.62 -12.01
CA GLY A 170 5.92 -1.40 -11.25
C GLY A 170 6.01 -1.61 -9.74
N GLN A 171 5.35 -2.67 -9.24
CA GLN A 171 5.38 -3.04 -7.82
C GLN A 171 6.78 -3.48 -7.38
N LEU A 172 7.49 -4.30 -8.18
CA LEU A 172 8.86 -4.71 -7.90
C LEU A 172 9.80 -3.51 -7.78
N LYS A 173 9.73 -2.57 -8.72
CA LYS A 173 10.52 -1.32 -8.66
C LYS A 173 10.20 -0.50 -7.41
N ARG A 174 8.93 -0.37 -7.05
CA ARG A 174 8.47 0.39 -5.87
C ARG A 174 9.06 -0.15 -4.57
N PHE A 175 9.18 -1.46 -4.46
CA PHE A 175 9.74 -2.14 -3.29
C PHE A 175 11.25 -2.41 -3.39
N SER A 176 11.94 -1.85 -4.39
CA SER A 176 13.37 -2.10 -4.62
C SER A 176 13.71 -3.59 -4.68
N CYS A 177 12.85 -4.32 -5.40
CA CYS A 177 13.04 -5.70 -5.84
C CYS A 177 13.59 -5.73 -7.27
#